data_AF-A0A0M2PLY6-F1
#
_entry.id   AF-A0A0M2PLY6-F1
#
_cell.length_a   1.000
_cell.length_b   1.000
_cell.length_c   1.000
_cell.angle_alpha   90.00
_cell.angle_beta   90.00
_cell.angle_gamma   90.00
#
_symmetry.space_group_name_H-M   'P 1'
#
loop_
_entity.id
_entity.type
_entity.pdbx_description
1 polymer ?
#
loop_
_entity_poly.entity_id
_entity_poly.type
_entity_poly.pdbx_seq_one_letter_code
_entity_poly.pdbx_strand_id
1 'polypeptide(L)' 'MKSTEITFINNEGKLVSVQYYPNMIRRQVNGTGHELFLLKVKTIEFNQVSSGIRLTLISKAGKNYHHTFRFMKDRT' A
#
# COMPACT_ATOMS: atom_id res chain seq x y z
N MET A 1 -13.88 -8.37 -1.86
CA MET A 1 -12.72 -8.91 -2.61
C MET A 1 -11.44 -8.40 -1.95
N LYS A 2 -10.45 -9.26 -1.71
CA LYS A 2 -9.14 -8.84 -1.18
C LYS A 2 -8.34 -8.24 -2.34
N SER A 3 -7.92 -6.98 -2.22
CA SER A 3 -7.09 -6.32 -3.24
C SER A 3 -5.62 -6.42 -2.83
N THR A 4 -4.75 -6.73 -3.79
CA THR A 4 -3.28 -6.71 -3.68
C THR A 4 -2.67 -5.42 -4.23
N GLU A 5 -3.52 -4.51 -4.68
CA GLU A 5 -3.17 -3.21 -5.21
C GLU A 5 -4.10 -2.14 -4.63
N ILE A 6 -3.56 -0.95 -4.42
CA ILE A 6 -4.33 0.25 -4.19
C ILE A 6 -3.84 1.38 -5.08
N THR A 7 -4.78 2.15 -5.62
CA THR A 7 -4.51 3.33 -6.42
C THR A 7 -5.19 4.56 -5.82
N PHE A 8 -4.53 5.71 -5.92
CA PHE A 8 -5.08 7.00 -5.47
C PHE A 8 -4.42 8.16 -6.22
N ILE A 9 -5.09 9.30 -6.27
CA ILE A 9 -4.51 10.56 -6.75
C ILE A 9 -3.86 11.27 -5.57
N ASN A 10 -2.60 11.64 -5.68
CA ASN A 10 -1.92 12.42 -4.64
C ASN A 10 -2.23 13.93 -4.78
N ASN A 11 -1.74 14.74 -3.84
CA ASN A 11 -1.95 16.19 -3.82
C ASN A 11 -1.33 16.94 -5.01
N GLU A 12 -0.49 16.27 -5.81
CA GLU A 12 0.10 16.81 -7.04
C GLU A 12 -0.69 16.41 -8.29
N GLY A 13 -1.85 15.76 -8.14
CA GLY A 13 -2.66 15.27 -9.26
C GLY A 13 -2.10 14.04 -9.96
N LYS A 14 -1.10 13.36 -9.36
CA LYS A 14 -0.46 12.18 -9.94
C LYS A 14 -1.13 10.90 -9.47
N LEU A 15 -1.29 9.94 -10.38
CA LEU A 15 -1.78 8.61 -10.05
C LEU A 15 -0.67 7.82 -9.35
N VAL A 16 -0.90 7.46 -8.10
CA VAL A 16 -0.03 6.60 -7.31
C VAL A 16 -0.63 5.21 -7.27
N SER A 17 0.16 4.19 -7.61
CA SER A 17 -0.19 2.79 -7.37
C SER A 17 0.76 2.18 -6.36
N VAL A 18 0.22 1.41 -5.41
CA VAL A 18 0.98 0.59 -4.47
C VAL A 18 0.53 -0.85 -4.65
N GLN A 19 1.47 -1.72 -5.03
CA GLN A 19 1.18 -3.07 -5.52
C GLN A 19 2.06 -4.11 -4.84
N TYR A 20 1.49 -5.27 -4.57
CA TYR A 20 2.23 -6.49 -4.29
C TYR A 20 2.71 -7.14 -5.58
N TYR A 21 4.01 -7.39 -5.69
CA TYR A 21 4.62 -8.06 -6.84
C TYR A 21 5.79 -8.93 -6.39
N PRO A 22 5.93 -10.17 -6.88
CA PRO A 22 5.52 -11.41 -6.21
C PRO A 22 6.03 -11.65 -4.78
N ASN A 23 6.86 -10.79 -4.19
CA ASN A 23 7.31 -10.85 -2.78
C ASN A 23 7.71 -9.47 -2.19
N MET A 24 7.34 -8.38 -2.86
CA MET A 24 7.64 -7.01 -2.46
C MET A 24 6.42 -6.12 -2.61
N ILE A 25 6.44 -5.01 -1.86
CA ILE A 25 5.55 -3.88 -2.09
C ILE A 25 6.33 -2.85 -2.88
N ARG A 26 5.76 -2.43 -4.00
CA ARG A 26 6.31 -1.35 -4.84
C ARG A 26 5.32 -0.22 -4.94
N ARG A 27 5.85 0.99 -5.14
CA ARG A 27 5.11 2.17 -5.53
C ARG A 27 5.51 2.63 -6.91
N GLN A 28 4.54 3.06 -7.70
CA GLN A 28 4.75 3.76 -8.96
C GLN A 28 3.95 5.06 -8.95
N VAL A 29 4.48 6.08 -9.62
CA VAL A 29 3.82 7.38 -9.79
C VAL A 29 3.67 7.64 -11.27
N ASN A 30 2.44 7.86 -11.74
CA ASN A 30 2.08 7.94 -13.16
C ASN A 30 2.64 6.75 -13.98
N GLY A 31 2.67 5.55 -13.38
CA GLY A 31 3.25 4.36 -14.01
C GLY A 31 4.77 4.38 -14.18
N THR A 32 5.44 5.45 -13.71
CA THR A 32 6.89 5.62 -13.80
C THR A 32 7.60 5.29 -12.49
N GLY A 33 8.87 4.91 -12.62
CA GLY A 33 9.74 4.56 -11.50
C GLY A 33 9.47 3.16 -10.92
N HIS A 34 10.36 2.77 -10.01
CA HIS A 34 10.21 1.59 -9.17
C HIS A 34 10.71 1.93 -7.78
N GLU A 35 9.81 2.40 -6.92
CA GLU A 35 10.15 2.66 -5.53
C GLU A 35 9.78 1.44 -4.69
N LEU A 36 10.79 0.82 -4.07
CA LEU A 36 10.63 -0.37 -3.26
C LEU A 36 10.27 0.01 -1.83
N PHE A 37 9.07 -0.37 -1.38
CA PHE A 37 8.59 -0.06 -0.04
C PHE A 37 8.90 -1.15 0.98
N LEU A 38 8.75 -2.42 0.58
CA LEU A 38 8.96 -3.53 1.50
C LEU A 38 9.39 -4.79 0.76
N LEU A 39 10.35 -5.51 1.32
CA LEU A 39 10.85 -6.79 0.81
C LEU A 39 10.40 -7.97 1.69
N LYS A 40 10.55 -9.18 1.15
CA LYS A 40 10.33 -10.45 1.87
C LYS A 40 8.90 -10.54 2.43
N VAL A 41 7.92 -10.06 1.68
CA VAL A 41 6.50 -10.18 1.99
C VAL A 41 6.00 -11.51 1.44
N LYS A 42 5.26 -12.28 2.24
CA LYS A 42 4.62 -13.54 1.84
C LYS A 42 3.19 -13.29 1.37
N THR A 43 2.43 -12.51 2.13
CA THR A 43 1.08 -12.08 1.79
C THR A 43 0.84 -10.67 2.29
N ILE A 44 -0.05 -9.96 1.61
CA ILE A 44 -0.55 -8.66 2.05
C ILE A 44 -2.02 -8.51 1.67
N GLU A 45 -2.76 -7.79 2.51
CA GLU A 45 -4.14 -7.41 2.26
C GLU A 45 -4.30 -5.92 2.55
N PHE A 46 -4.86 -5.21 1.57
CA PHE A 46 -5.28 -3.82 1.72
C PHE A 46 -6.77 -3.78 1.99
N ASN A 47 -7.15 -3.18 3.11
CA ASN A 47 -8.55 -3.00 3.50
C ASN A 47 -8.82 -1.52 3.74
N GLN A 48 -9.78 -0.96 3.00
CA GLN A 48 -10.26 0.38 3.27
C GLN A 48 -11.05 0.38 4.59
N VAL A 49 -10.73 1.31 5.47
CA VAL A 49 -11.39 1.52 6.76
C VAL A 49 -11.81 2.99 6.86
N SER A 50 -12.72 3.32 7.77
CA SER A 50 -13.23 4.70 7.92
C SER A 50 -12.11 5.73 8.15
N SER A 51 -11.04 5.33 8.82
CA SER A 51 -9.91 6.20 9.12
C SER A 51 -8.83 6.25 8.03
N GLY A 52 -8.92 5.43 6.97
CA GLY A 52 -7.83 5.29 6.00
C GLY A 52 -7.73 3.92 5.34
N ILE A 53 -6.51 3.45 5.15
CA ILE A 53 -6.21 2.14 4.58
C ILE A 53 -5.44 1.31 5.60
N ARG A 54 -6.00 0.17 5.98
CA ARG A 54 -5.34 -0.82 6.84
C ARG A 54 -4.62 -1.84 5.99
N LEU A 55 -3.34 -2.02 6.29
CA LEU A 55 -2.47 -3.04 5.74
C LEU A 55 -2.35 -4.16 6.78
N THR A 56 -2.54 -5.38 6.32
CA THR A 56 -2.24 -6.61 7.08
C THR A 56 -1.25 -7.42 6.25
N LEU A 57 -0.10 -7.77 6.80
CA LEU A 57 0.92 -8.51 6.06
C LEU A 57 1.58 -9.62 6.88
N ILE A 58 2.00 -10.67 6.19
CA ILE A 58 2.80 -11.77 6.72
C ILE A 58 4.15 -11.73 6.02
N SER A 59 5.25 -11.69 6.77
CA SER A 59 6.60 -11.77 6.19
C SER A 59 6.94 -13.21 5.78
N LYS A 60 7.98 -13.40 4.96
CA LYS A 60 8.51 -14.73 4.66
C LYS A 60 9.01 -15.50 5.88
N ALA A 61 9.36 -14.79 6.97
CA ALA A 61 9.70 -15.41 8.25
C ALA A 61 8.46 -15.77 9.10
N GLY A 62 7.24 -15.59 8.58
CA GLY A 62 5.99 -15.93 9.26
C GLY A 62 5.48 -14.89 10.26
N LYS A 63 6.13 -13.72 10.36
CA LYS A 63 5.72 -12.66 11.30
C LYS A 63 4.59 -11.81 10.72
N ASN A 64 3.57 -11.59 11.54
CA ASN A 64 2.43 -10.72 11.23
C ASN A 64 2.74 -9.26 11.54
N TYR A 65 2.34 -8.35 10.65
CA TYR A 65 2.39 -6.91 10.88
C TYR A 65 1.08 -6.26 10.45
N HIS A 66 0.77 -5.13 11.10
CA HIS A 66 -0.39 -4.31 10.79
C HIS A 66 -0.01 -2.84 10.83
N HIS A 67 -0.53 -2.08 9.87
CA HIS A 67 -0.39 -0.63 9.86
C HIS A 67 -1.64 0.02 9.27
N THR A 68 -1.94 1.25 9.69
CA THR A 68 -3.03 2.03 9.11
C THR A 68 -2.50 3.37 8.65
N PHE A 69 -2.45 3.56 7.33
CA PHE A 69 -2.27 4.88 6.76
C PHE A 69 -3.57 5.64 6.91
N ARG A 70 -3.55 6.75 7.63
CA ARG A 70 -4.75 7.55 7.86
C ARG A 70 -5.00 8.45 6.66
N PHE A 71 -6.26 8.67 6.32
CA PHE A 71 -6.60 9.79 5.44
C PHE A 71 -6.14 11.08 6.13
N MET A 72 -5.39 11.91 5.41
CA MET A 72 -5.10 13.24 5.93
C MET A 72 -6.43 13.99 6.02
N LYS A 73 -6.70 14.60 7.17
CA LYS A 73 -7.74 15.63 7.21
C LYS A 73 -7.20 16.81 6.42
N ASP A 74 -7.94 17.27 5.43
CA ASP A 74 -7.67 18.57 4.84
C ASP A 74 -7.61 19.59 5.97
N ARG A 75 -6.49 20.33 6.06
CA ARG A 75 -6.43 21.49 6.94
C ARG A 75 -7.31 22.56 6.27
N THR A 76 -8.57 22.59 6.66
CA THR A 76 -9.45 23.77 6.51
C THR A 76 -8.85 24.97 7.21
#